data_AF-A0A4U5NLA8-F1
#
_entry.id   AF-A0A4U5NLA8-F1
#
_cell.length_a   1.000
_cell.length_b   1.000
_cell.length_c   1.000
_cell.angle_alpha   90.00
_cell.angle_beta   90.00
_cell.angle_gamma   90.00
#
_symmetry.space_group_name_H-M   'P 1'
#
loop_
_entity.id
_entity.type
_entity.pdbx_description
1 polymer ?
#
loop_
_entity_poly.entity_id
_entity_poly.type
_entity_poly.pdbx_seq_one_letter_code
_entity_poly.pdbx_strand_id
1 'polypeptide(L)'
;MATEDVSLDLSTLLSSEERDFLIRNNGDQVKVSNLVGKIVGFYFSGSWCGPCRNFTPLLVEVYEQLSSKGDFEVVFISSDRDDESFNTYFSEMPWLAIPFSDTETRKRLKEVFKVRGIPNLVIFDANGKVSCDDGVSTVKEHGVDGYPFNLDRLNFLKEQEENAKKNQTISSILVSSSRDYVISNDGKKVPVSDLVGKNILLYFSAQWCPPCRAFLPKLIEAYHTIKRKDNAFEVIFISSDRDQSTFDEFYSEMPWLALPFGDERKQILSRKFKIKGIPAAVAIGPSGRTITKEARMHLTAYGADAFPFTEEHLKQLEEEIEEKAKGWPEKVKHELHTEHELIRTKRKTYICNGCRETGYSWSFYCKQCDFDLHPKCALKEDEDTGSEKGKEGRICDGDVCRRA
;
A
#
# COMPACT_ATOMS: atom_id res chain seq x y z
N MET A 1 2.51 -32.70 4.30
CA MET A 1 2.47 -33.95 3.51
C MET A 1 3.09 -33.62 2.17
N ALA A 2 4.20 -34.29 1.82
CA ALA A 2 4.92 -34.06 0.58
C ALA A 2 3.98 -34.29 -0.61
N THR A 3 3.78 -33.26 -1.42
CA THR A 3 3.12 -33.42 -2.72
C THR A 3 4.11 -34.13 -3.63
N GLU A 4 3.75 -35.33 -4.06
CA GLU A 4 4.52 -36.14 -5.00
C GLU A 4 4.95 -35.30 -6.22
N ASP A 5 6.22 -35.46 -6.56
CA ASP A 5 6.92 -34.76 -7.64
C ASP A 5 6.46 -35.31 -9.01
N VAL A 6 5.21 -35.03 -9.39
CA VAL A 6 4.68 -35.45 -10.68
C VAL A 6 5.11 -34.41 -11.71
N SER A 7 6.16 -34.75 -12.48
CA SER A 7 6.48 -34.07 -13.74
C SER A 7 5.25 -34.12 -14.64
N LEU A 8 4.63 -32.96 -14.87
CA LEU A 8 3.49 -32.85 -15.76
C LEU A 8 4.03 -32.70 -17.19
N ASP A 9 3.69 -33.64 -18.07
CA ASP A 9 4.00 -33.48 -19.48
C ASP A 9 3.14 -32.35 -20.06
N LEU A 10 3.78 -31.21 -20.34
CA LEU A 10 3.15 -30.05 -20.98
C LEU A 10 2.47 -30.45 -22.29
N SER A 11 3.00 -31.43 -23.02
CA SER A 11 2.42 -31.90 -24.28
C SER A 11 1.05 -32.53 -24.04
N THR A 12 0.94 -33.39 -23.03
CA THR A 12 -0.33 -34.01 -22.60
C THR A 12 -1.31 -33.00 -21.99
N LEU A 13 -0.81 -31.96 -21.31
CA LEU A 13 -1.67 -30.90 -20.78
C LEU A 13 -2.27 -30.03 -21.89
N LEU A 14 -1.46 -29.65 -22.86
CA LEU A 14 -1.82 -28.66 -23.88
C LEU A 14 -2.36 -29.27 -25.18
N SER A 15 -2.37 -30.58 -25.35
CA SER A 15 -2.92 -31.26 -26.54
C SER A 15 -4.22 -31.99 -26.24
N SER A 16 -4.95 -32.36 -27.29
CA SER A 16 -6.07 -33.32 -27.26
C SER A 16 -5.85 -34.37 -28.35
N GLU A 17 -6.72 -35.39 -28.42
CA GLU A 17 -6.65 -36.40 -29.51
C GLU A 17 -6.74 -35.78 -30.91
N GLU A 18 -7.41 -34.63 -31.03
CA GLU A 18 -7.66 -33.95 -32.30
C GLU A 18 -6.81 -32.69 -32.52
N ARG A 19 -6.00 -32.26 -31.54
CA ARG A 19 -5.23 -31.01 -31.60
C ARG A 19 -3.87 -31.09 -30.91
N ASP A 20 -2.81 -30.82 -31.67
CA ASP A 20 -1.42 -30.72 -31.19
C ASP A 20 -0.81 -29.30 -31.33
N PHE A 21 -1.64 -28.28 -31.58
CA PHE A 21 -1.20 -26.90 -31.83
C PHE A 21 -1.90 -25.87 -30.92
N LEU A 22 -1.21 -24.78 -30.63
CA LEU A 22 -1.72 -23.54 -30.04
C LEU A 22 -1.84 -22.47 -31.12
N ILE A 23 -2.55 -21.38 -30.84
CA ILE A 23 -2.72 -20.27 -31.78
C ILE A 23 -2.02 -19.00 -31.30
N ARG A 24 -1.48 -18.23 -32.23
CA ARG A 24 -1.07 -16.83 -32.04
C ARG A 24 -2.25 -15.89 -32.31
N ASN A 25 -2.14 -14.65 -31.85
CA ASN A 25 -3.15 -13.61 -32.07
C ASN A 25 -3.32 -13.20 -33.55
N ASN A 26 -2.38 -13.56 -34.42
CA ASN A 26 -2.47 -13.40 -35.87
C ASN A 26 -3.08 -14.62 -36.59
N GLY A 27 -3.47 -15.67 -35.84
CA GLY A 27 -4.02 -16.91 -36.37
C GLY A 27 -2.99 -18.01 -36.67
N ASP A 28 -1.69 -17.73 -36.57
CA ASP A 28 -0.66 -18.74 -36.82
C ASP A 28 -0.73 -19.88 -35.81
N GLN A 29 -0.55 -21.10 -36.28
CA GLN A 29 -0.51 -22.30 -35.45
C GLN A 29 0.91 -22.62 -35.02
N VAL A 30 1.09 -22.94 -33.75
CA VAL A 30 2.37 -23.33 -33.15
C VAL A 30 2.21 -24.70 -32.51
N LYS A 31 3.02 -25.68 -32.93
CA LYS A 31 2.99 -27.02 -32.33
C LYS A 31 3.32 -26.96 -30.86
N VAL A 32 2.58 -27.73 -30.05
CA VAL A 32 2.78 -27.82 -28.60
C VAL A 32 4.20 -28.32 -28.27
N SER A 33 4.78 -29.19 -29.09
CA SER A 33 6.16 -29.67 -28.91
C SER A 33 7.21 -28.55 -28.97
N ASN A 34 6.90 -27.39 -29.56
CA ASN A 34 7.82 -26.24 -29.59
C ASN A 34 7.96 -25.56 -28.21
N LEU A 35 7.13 -25.93 -27.23
CA LEU A 35 7.22 -25.42 -25.85
C LEU A 35 8.07 -26.32 -24.94
N VAL A 36 8.49 -27.50 -25.40
CA VAL A 36 9.35 -28.40 -24.63
C VAL A 36 10.70 -27.71 -24.35
N GLY A 37 11.15 -27.75 -23.10
CA GLY A 37 12.38 -27.09 -22.66
C GLY A 37 12.24 -25.58 -22.39
N LYS A 38 11.05 -25.00 -22.61
CA LYS A 38 10.76 -23.61 -22.26
C LYS A 38 10.15 -23.50 -20.87
N ILE A 39 10.35 -22.35 -20.23
CA ILE A 39 9.53 -21.93 -19.10
C ILE A 39 8.19 -21.46 -19.65
N VAL A 40 7.10 -22.05 -19.17
CA VAL A 40 5.76 -21.79 -19.72
C VAL A 40 4.84 -21.24 -18.64
N GLY A 41 4.16 -20.13 -18.90
CA GLY A 41 3.11 -19.59 -18.03
C GLY A 41 1.71 -19.93 -18.54
N PHE A 42 0.91 -20.66 -17.77
CA PHE A 42 -0.52 -20.86 -18.05
C PHE A 42 -1.31 -19.70 -17.46
N TYR A 43 -1.78 -18.82 -18.32
CA TYR A 43 -2.48 -17.60 -17.94
C TYR A 43 -4.00 -17.76 -18.09
N PHE A 44 -4.69 -17.95 -16.97
CA PHE A 44 -6.15 -18.00 -16.91
C PHE A 44 -6.71 -16.59 -16.74
N SER A 45 -7.45 -16.13 -17.74
CA SER A 45 -7.94 -14.74 -17.80
C SER A 45 -9.23 -14.61 -18.61
N GLY A 46 -9.87 -13.44 -18.58
CA GLY A 46 -11.07 -13.16 -19.36
C GLY A 46 -11.33 -11.66 -19.50
N SER A 47 -11.82 -11.25 -20.66
CA SER A 47 -12.01 -9.84 -21.07
C SER A 47 -12.93 -9.08 -20.11
N TRP A 48 -13.95 -9.76 -19.57
CA TRP A 48 -14.94 -9.20 -18.65
C TRP A 48 -14.36 -8.89 -17.26
N CYS A 49 -13.20 -9.45 -16.90
CA CYS A 49 -12.63 -9.33 -15.55
C CYS A 49 -11.72 -8.08 -15.43
N GLY A 50 -12.15 -7.10 -14.62
CA GLY A 50 -11.37 -5.88 -14.38
C GLY A 50 -9.94 -6.12 -13.87
N PRO A 51 -9.73 -6.93 -12.81
CA PRO A 51 -8.39 -7.33 -12.37
C PRO A 51 -7.52 -7.99 -13.44
N CYS A 52 -8.13 -8.73 -14.38
CA CYS A 52 -7.41 -9.31 -15.51
C CYS A 52 -6.89 -8.22 -16.45
N ARG A 53 -7.76 -7.29 -16.86
CA ARG A 53 -7.38 -6.15 -17.72
C ARG A 53 -6.30 -5.25 -17.11
N ASN A 54 -6.23 -5.18 -15.78
CA ASN A 54 -5.16 -4.45 -15.09
C ASN A 54 -3.83 -5.23 -15.05
N PHE A 55 -3.87 -6.57 -15.10
CA PHE A 55 -2.69 -7.40 -15.00
C PHE A 55 -2.07 -7.73 -16.36
N THR A 56 -2.87 -7.88 -17.42
CA THR A 56 -2.37 -8.22 -18.76
C THR A 56 -1.27 -7.27 -19.24
N PRO A 57 -1.39 -5.93 -19.14
CA PRO A 57 -0.32 -5.03 -19.59
C PRO A 57 0.99 -5.24 -18.84
N LEU A 58 0.93 -5.56 -17.54
CA LEU A 58 2.13 -5.88 -16.74
C LEU A 58 2.78 -7.18 -17.19
N LEU A 59 1.98 -8.20 -17.51
CA LEU A 59 2.51 -9.47 -18.00
C LEU A 59 3.08 -9.33 -19.43
N VAL A 60 2.47 -8.51 -20.28
CA VAL A 60 3.00 -8.16 -21.61
C VAL A 60 4.37 -7.51 -21.49
N GLU A 61 4.53 -6.51 -20.61
CA GLU A 61 5.82 -5.85 -20.39
C GLU A 61 6.92 -6.85 -19.96
N VAL A 62 6.61 -7.76 -19.04
CA VAL A 62 7.55 -8.80 -18.59
C VAL A 62 7.86 -9.79 -19.72
N TYR A 63 6.83 -10.22 -20.46
CA TYR A 63 6.99 -11.16 -21.57
C TYR A 63 7.87 -10.56 -22.66
N GLU A 64 7.67 -9.31 -23.06
CA GLU A 64 8.48 -8.64 -24.08
C GLU A 64 9.95 -8.55 -23.66
N GLN A 65 10.23 -8.18 -22.40
CA GLN A 65 11.60 -8.16 -21.87
C GLN A 65 12.27 -9.54 -21.90
N LEU A 66 11.52 -10.62 -21.65
CA LEU A 66 12.03 -11.99 -21.64
C LEU A 66 12.07 -12.65 -23.03
N SER A 67 11.21 -12.24 -23.96
CA SER A 67 11.10 -12.83 -25.30
C SER A 67 12.41 -12.70 -26.10
N SER A 68 13.22 -11.67 -25.80
CA SER A 68 14.58 -11.51 -26.32
C SER A 68 15.55 -12.64 -25.95
N LYS A 69 15.27 -13.40 -24.89
CA LYS A 69 16.05 -14.55 -24.41
C LYS A 69 15.58 -15.90 -25.00
N GLY A 70 14.34 -15.96 -25.48
CA GLY A 70 13.78 -17.09 -26.26
C GLY A 70 13.27 -18.30 -25.47
N ASP A 71 13.34 -18.28 -24.14
CA ASP A 71 13.08 -19.41 -23.25
C ASP A 71 11.81 -19.28 -22.38
N PHE A 72 11.09 -18.17 -22.47
CA PHE A 72 9.81 -17.95 -21.80
C PHE A 72 8.65 -17.87 -22.81
N GLU A 73 7.57 -18.60 -22.55
CA GLU A 73 6.34 -18.57 -23.35
C GLU A 73 5.11 -18.49 -22.43
N VAL A 74 4.02 -17.88 -22.91
CA VAL A 74 2.74 -17.85 -22.18
C VAL A 74 1.67 -18.51 -23.01
N VAL A 75 0.82 -19.31 -22.36
CA VAL A 75 -0.38 -19.90 -22.96
C VAL A 75 -1.60 -19.31 -22.28
N PHE A 76 -2.39 -18.56 -23.02
CA PHE A 76 -3.65 -17.99 -22.58
C PHE A 76 -4.75 -19.06 -22.59
N ILE A 77 -5.39 -19.23 -21.42
CA ILE A 77 -6.55 -20.07 -21.21
C ILE A 77 -7.74 -19.16 -20.90
N SER A 78 -8.51 -18.86 -21.94
CA SER A 78 -9.62 -17.92 -21.84
C SER A 78 -10.78 -18.45 -21.00
N SER A 79 -11.37 -17.55 -20.22
CA SER A 79 -12.66 -17.69 -19.52
C SER A 79 -13.76 -16.83 -20.14
N ASP A 80 -13.57 -16.36 -21.38
CA ASP A 80 -14.58 -15.63 -22.16
C ASP A 80 -15.72 -16.56 -22.57
N ARG A 81 -16.88 -15.95 -22.86
CA ARG A 81 -18.13 -16.66 -23.13
C ARG A 81 -18.43 -16.83 -24.62
N ASP A 82 -17.71 -16.09 -25.46
CA ASP A 82 -17.89 -16.03 -26.90
C ASP A 82 -16.56 -15.71 -27.61
N ASP A 83 -16.49 -16.06 -28.90
CA ASP A 83 -15.31 -15.86 -29.75
C ASP A 83 -14.97 -14.38 -29.95
N GLU A 84 -15.95 -13.48 -29.99
CA GLU A 84 -15.71 -12.04 -30.20
C GLU A 84 -14.93 -11.44 -29.02
N SER A 85 -15.39 -11.72 -27.79
CA SER A 85 -14.73 -11.31 -26.56
C SER A 85 -13.33 -11.91 -26.44
N PHE A 86 -13.19 -13.19 -26.80
CA PHE A 86 -11.88 -13.86 -26.83
C PHE A 86 -10.92 -13.19 -27.80
N ASN A 87 -11.31 -13.03 -29.07
CA ASN A 87 -10.45 -12.50 -30.12
C ASN A 87 -10.06 -11.04 -29.85
N THR A 88 -11.00 -10.22 -29.39
CA THR A 88 -10.75 -8.82 -29.03
C THR A 88 -9.67 -8.74 -27.95
N TYR A 89 -9.81 -9.51 -26.87
CA TYR A 89 -8.86 -9.46 -25.76
C TYR A 89 -7.52 -10.14 -26.08
N PHE A 90 -7.54 -11.26 -26.81
CA PHE A 90 -6.33 -11.95 -27.24
C PHE A 90 -5.50 -11.16 -28.26
N SER A 91 -6.13 -10.25 -29.02
CA SER A 91 -5.41 -9.36 -29.95
C SER A 91 -4.37 -8.48 -29.27
N GLU A 92 -4.55 -8.17 -27.98
CA GLU A 92 -3.63 -7.38 -27.16
C GLU A 92 -2.46 -8.20 -26.58
N MET A 93 -2.43 -9.52 -26.81
CA MET A 93 -1.48 -10.43 -26.16
C MET A 93 -0.43 -10.97 -27.16
N PRO A 94 0.88 -10.87 -26.87
CA PRO A 94 1.96 -11.27 -27.79
C PRO A 94 2.32 -12.77 -27.73
N TRP A 95 1.54 -13.57 -27.02
CA TRP A 95 1.82 -14.97 -26.70
C TRP A 95 0.78 -15.94 -27.30
N LEU A 96 0.82 -17.21 -26.91
CA LEU A 96 -0.03 -18.27 -27.46
C LEU A 96 -1.36 -18.40 -26.70
N ALA A 97 -2.35 -19.06 -27.31
CA ALA A 97 -3.60 -19.44 -26.64
C ALA A 97 -4.04 -20.85 -27.00
N ILE A 98 -4.78 -21.48 -26.08
CA ILE A 98 -5.64 -22.60 -26.43
C ILE A 98 -6.76 -22.06 -27.33
N PRO A 99 -7.02 -22.64 -28.52
CA PRO A 99 -8.12 -22.20 -29.38
C PRO A 99 -9.44 -22.12 -28.59
N PHE A 100 -10.22 -21.06 -28.81
CA PHE A 100 -11.45 -20.86 -28.06
C PHE A 100 -12.45 -22.01 -28.23
N SER A 101 -12.47 -22.62 -29.43
CA SER A 101 -13.27 -23.80 -29.75
C SER A 101 -12.93 -25.03 -28.89
N ASP A 102 -11.69 -25.16 -28.41
CA ASP A 102 -11.25 -26.27 -27.54
C ASP A 102 -11.70 -26.04 -26.08
N THR A 103 -13.01 -26.13 -25.89
CA THR A 103 -13.65 -25.91 -24.58
C THR A 103 -13.28 -27.01 -23.59
N GLU A 104 -13.03 -28.23 -24.04
CA GLU A 104 -12.68 -29.37 -23.20
C GLU A 104 -11.31 -29.17 -22.54
N THR A 105 -10.27 -28.83 -23.32
CA THR A 105 -8.94 -28.57 -22.77
C THR A 105 -8.97 -27.38 -21.81
N ARG A 106 -9.67 -26.29 -22.16
CA ARG A 106 -9.79 -25.12 -21.28
C ARG A 106 -10.44 -25.48 -19.93
N LYS A 107 -11.53 -26.26 -19.94
CA LYS A 107 -12.20 -26.73 -18.70
C LYS A 107 -11.31 -27.67 -17.90
N ARG A 108 -10.69 -28.66 -18.55
CA ARG A 108 -9.77 -29.63 -17.92
C ARG A 108 -8.60 -28.93 -17.23
N LEU A 109 -7.95 -27.98 -17.90
CA LEU A 109 -6.84 -27.21 -17.32
C LEU A 109 -7.29 -26.42 -16.08
N LYS A 110 -8.47 -25.79 -16.15
CA LYS A 110 -9.05 -25.06 -15.00
C LYS A 110 -9.25 -25.97 -13.78
N GLU A 111 -9.70 -27.20 -14.00
CA GLU A 111 -9.91 -28.20 -12.96
C GLU A 111 -8.61 -28.76 -12.39
N VAL A 112 -7.67 -29.16 -13.25
CA VAL A 112 -6.34 -29.69 -12.87
C VAL A 112 -5.60 -28.69 -11.98
N PHE A 113 -5.59 -27.41 -12.36
CA PHE A 113 -4.93 -26.34 -11.60
C PHE A 113 -5.84 -25.70 -10.54
N LYS A 114 -7.04 -26.25 -10.32
CA LYS A 114 -7.99 -25.82 -9.28
C LYS A 114 -8.23 -24.31 -9.29
N VAL A 115 -8.34 -23.70 -10.46
CA VAL A 115 -8.44 -22.24 -10.63
C VAL A 115 -9.81 -21.75 -10.15
N ARG A 116 -9.83 -21.14 -8.97
CA ARG A 116 -11.05 -20.59 -8.32
C ARG A 116 -11.36 -19.14 -8.68
N GLY A 117 -10.39 -18.40 -9.20
CA GLY A 117 -10.52 -17.00 -9.58
C GLY A 117 -9.51 -16.61 -10.65
N ILE A 118 -9.81 -15.52 -11.36
CA ILE A 118 -8.95 -14.96 -12.40
C ILE A 118 -8.64 -13.48 -12.09
N PRO A 119 -7.45 -12.95 -12.45
CA PRO A 119 -6.38 -13.63 -13.18
C PRO A 119 -5.68 -14.69 -12.32
N ASN A 120 -5.25 -15.79 -12.96
CA ASN A 120 -4.37 -16.79 -12.35
C ASN A 120 -3.26 -17.15 -13.35
N LEU A 121 -2.03 -17.33 -12.85
CA LEU A 121 -0.85 -17.62 -13.66
C LEU A 121 -0.06 -18.73 -12.97
N VAL A 122 0.03 -19.88 -13.61
CA VAL A 122 0.85 -21.02 -13.14
C VAL A 122 2.06 -21.13 -14.06
N ILE A 123 3.27 -21.07 -13.49
CA ILE A 123 4.52 -21.09 -14.24
C ILE A 123 5.20 -22.44 -14.08
N PHE A 124 5.54 -23.05 -15.20
CA PHE A 124 6.28 -24.30 -15.30
C PHE A 124 7.73 -24.01 -15.65
N ASP A 125 8.65 -24.77 -15.07
CA ASP A 125 10.06 -24.75 -15.47
C ASP A 125 10.27 -25.47 -16.81
N ALA A 126 11.51 -25.44 -17.31
CA ALA A 126 11.90 -26.09 -18.55
C ALA A 126 11.68 -27.61 -18.57
N ASN A 127 11.51 -28.26 -17.41
CA ASN A 127 11.25 -29.70 -17.29
C ASN A 127 9.74 -30.01 -17.21
N GLY A 128 8.86 -28.99 -17.26
CA GLY A 128 7.41 -29.16 -17.15
C GLY A 128 6.91 -29.28 -15.71
N LYS A 129 7.74 -28.98 -14.70
CA LYS A 129 7.31 -28.96 -13.30
C LYS A 129 6.79 -27.58 -12.92
N VAL A 130 5.74 -27.51 -12.12
CA VAL A 130 5.25 -26.23 -11.56
C VAL A 130 6.34 -25.63 -10.68
N SER A 131 6.85 -24.46 -11.10
CA SER A 131 7.88 -23.69 -10.40
C SER A 131 7.30 -22.53 -9.58
N CYS A 132 6.14 -22.00 -9.99
CA CYS A 132 5.37 -20.99 -9.27
C CYS A 132 3.88 -21.12 -9.57
N ASP A 133 3.08 -21.35 -8.53
CA ASP A 133 1.61 -21.42 -8.60
C ASP A 133 0.91 -20.07 -8.32
N ASP A 134 1.67 -19.06 -7.84
CA ASP A 134 1.23 -17.69 -7.61
C ASP A 134 1.94 -16.69 -8.55
N GLY A 135 1.94 -17.00 -9.84
CA GLY A 135 2.65 -16.21 -10.86
C GLY A 135 2.13 -14.77 -10.97
N VAL A 136 0.83 -14.53 -10.71
CA VAL A 136 0.25 -13.17 -10.77
C VAL A 136 0.88 -12.26 -9.73
N SER A 137 0.96 -12.72 -8.47
CA SER A 137 1.57 -11.93 -7.40
C SER A 137 3.06 -11.76 -7.65
N THR A 138 3.73 -12.84 -8.06
CA THR A 138 5.17 -12.84 -8.36
C THR A 138 5.52 -11.82 -9.45
N VAL A 139 4.80 -11.79 -10.56
CA VAL A 139 5.00 -10.82 -11.66
C VAL A 139 4.69 -9.39 -11.19
N LYS A 140 3.64 -9.18 -10.39
CA LYS A 140 3.33 -7.85 -9.84
C LYS A 140 4.40 -7.33 -8.87
N GLU A 141 5.03 -8.21 -8.12
CA GLU A 141 6.01 -7.84 -7.09
C GLU A 141 7.43 -7.70 -7.65
N HIS A 142 7.82 -8.61 -8.54
CA HIS A 142 9.20 -8.74 -8.99
C HIS A 142 9.39 -8.49 -10.49
N GLY A 143 8.31 -8.39 -11.28
CA GLY A 143 8.40 -8.17 -12.73
C GLY A 143 9.34 -9.16 -13.41
N VAL A 144 10.23 -8.64 -14.27
CA VAL A 144 11.25 -9.43 -14.97
C VAL A 144 12.30 -10.02 -14.02
N ASP A 145 12.58 -9.37 -12.89
CA ASP A 145 13.62 -9.83 -11.96
C ASP A 145 13.24 -11.16 -11.30
N GLY A 146 11.93 -11.45 -11.25
CA GLY A 146 11.39 -12.72 -10.78
C GLY A 146 11.83 -13.92 -11.61
N TYR A 147 12.19 -13.73 -12.88
CA TYR A 147 12.63 -14.80 -13.77
C TYR A 147 13.88 -15.53 -13.23
N PRO A 148 13.95 -16.88 -13.27
CA PRO A 148 13.04 -17.85 -13.93
C PRO A 148 11.81 -18.27 -13.11
N PHE A 149 11.38 -17.46 -12.15
CA PHE A 149 10.19 -17.65 -11.30
C PHE A 149 10.20 -18.93 -10.48
N ASN A 150 11.38 -19.48 -10.18
CA ASN A 150 11.52 -20.61 -9.29
C ASN A 150 11.77 -20.18 -7.83
N LEU A 151 11.57 -21.12 -6.90
CA LEU A 151 11.70 -20.86 -5.47
C LEU A 151 13.06 -20.28 -5.07
N ASP A 152 14.15 -20.78 -5.65
CA ASP A 152 15.52 -20.31 -5.36
C ASP A 152 15.70 -18.85 -5.75
N ARG A 153 15.21 -18.46 -6.94
CA ARG A 153 15.26 -17.07 -7.39
C ARG A 153 14.43 -16.16 -6.50
N LEU A 154 13.22 -16.58 -6.14
CA LEU A 154 12.34 -15.79 -5.28
C LEU A 154 12.90 -15.65 -3.86
N ASN A 155 13.52 -16.70 -3.32
CA ASN A 155 14.22 -16.65 -2.04
C ASN A 155 15.43 -15.71 -2.09
N PHE A 156 16.21 -15.75 -3.16
CA PHE A 156 17.31 -14.81 -3.37
C PHE A 156 16.84 -13.34 -3.41
N LEU A 157 15.74 -13.05 -4.12
CA LEU A 157 15.17 -11.70 -4.16
C LEU A 157 14.66 -11.24 -2.79
N LYS A 158 14.00 -12.14 -2.06
CA LYS A 158 13.55 -11.86 -0.68
C LYS A 158 14.72 -11.56 0.25
N GLU A 159 15.78 -12.36 0.20
CA GLU A 159 16.99 -12.14 1.00
C GLU A 159 17.65 -10.80 0.66
N GLN A 160 17.74 -10.45 -0.63
CA GLN A 160 18.22 -9.14 -1.08
C GLN A 160 17.37 -7.99 -0.53
N GLU A 161 16.04 -8.10 -0.56
CA GLU A 161 15.13 -7.09 -0.01
C GLU A 161 15.29 -6.96 1.51
N GLU A 162 15.39 -8.08 2.23
CA GLU A 162 15.62 -8.10 3.68
C GLU A 162 16.97 -7.49 4.06
N ASN A 163 18.04 -7.82 3.32
CA ASN A 163 19.35 -7.23 3.52
C ASN A 163 19.34 -5.73 3.21
N ALA A 164 18.65 -5.30 2.14
CA ALA A 164 18.46 -3.88 1.85
C ALA A 164 17.66 -3.15 2.93
N LYS A 165 16.67 -3.80 3.56
CA LYS A 165 15.93 -3.25 4.71
C LYS A 165 16.80 -3.16 5.95
N LYS A 166 17.58 -4.21 6.27
CA LYS A 166 18.49 -4.26 7.42
C LYS A 166 19.58 -3.20 7.33
N ASN A 167 20.13 -3.00 6.14
CA ASN A 167 21.20 -2.05 5.86
C ASN A 167 20.69 -0.68 5.41
N GLN A 168 19.38 -0.42 5.52
CA GLN A 168 18.81 0.87 5.15
C GLN A 168 19.34 1.97 6.08
N THR A 169 19.87 3.04 5.47
CA THR A 169 20.33 4.25 6.16
C THR A 169 19.56 5.48 5.67
N ILE A 170 19.64 6.58 6.42
CA ILE A 170 19.07 7.87 5.99
C ILE A 170 19.66 8.30 4.64
N SER A 171 20.97 8.14 4.46
CA SER A 171 21.63 8.45 3.20
C SER A 171 21.14 7.58 2.04
N SER A 172 20.89 6.28 2.25
CA SER A 172 20.36 5.40 1.20
C SER A 172 18.93 5.76 0.73
N ILE A 173 18.20 6.54 1.54
CA ILE A 173 16.84 7.01 1.26
C ILE A 173 16.87 8.39 0.63
N LEU A 174 17.69 9.29 1.20
CA LEU A 174 17.65 10.72 0.91
C LEU A 174 18.82 11.22 0.08
N VAL A 175 19.84 10.42 -0.25
CA VAL A 175 20.89 10.82 -1.20
C VAL A 175 20.61 10.18 -2.55
N SER A 176 20.67 10.97 -3.62
CA SER A 176 20.72 10.48 -5.00
C SER A 176 22.07 10.86 -5.63
N SER A 177 22.33 10.35 -6.83
CA SER A 177 23.54 10.70 -7.60
C SER A 177 23.64 12.20 -7.89
N SER A 178 22.50 12.90 -7.94
CA SER A 178 22.42 14.33 -8.26
C SER A 178 22.27 15.24 -7.02
N ARG A 179 21.93 14.69 -5.85
CA ARG A 179 21.58 15.52 -4.68
C ARG A 179 21.75 14.82 -3.33
N ASP A 180 22.33 15.55 -2.39
CA ASP A 180 22.63 15.12 -1.03
C ASP A 180 22.04 16.05 0.04
N TYR A 181 21.08 16.92 -0.33
CA TYR A 181 20.45 17.87 0.57
C TYR A 181 18.92 17.88 0.46
N VAL A 182 18.26 18.38 1.50
CA VAL A 182 16.86 18.81 1.53
C VAL A 182 16.79 20.32 1.73
N ILE A 183 15.62 20.93 1.61
CA ILE A 183 15.45 22.38 1.80
C ILE A 183 14.65 22.66 3.06
N SER A 184 14.96 23.77 3.73
CA SER A 184 14.11 24.37 4.76
C SER A 184 13.14 25.38 4.15
N ASN A 185 12.16 25.82 4.94
CA ASN A 185 11.12 26.76 4.50
C ASN A 185 11.70 28.14 4.13
N ASP A 186 12.86 28.53 4.68
CA ASP A 186 13.60 29.72 4.26
C ASP A 186 14.51 29.50 3.03
N GLY A 187 14.38 28.36 2.35
CA GLY A 187 15.11 28.01 1.14
C GLY A 187 16.57 27.55 1.35
N LYS A 188 17.04 27.45 2.60
CA LYS A 188 18.40 26.95 2.87
C LYS A 188 18.51 25.47 2.56
N LYS A 189 19.67 25.08 2.02
CA LYS A 189 20.01 23.69 1.78
C LYS A 189 20.52 23.06 3.08
N VAL A 190 19.87 22.00 3.52
CA VAL A 190 20.25 21.20 4.69
C VAL A 190 20.85 19.89 4.19
N PRO A 191 22.16 19.64 4.42
CA PRO A 191 22.80 18.39 4.06
C PRO A 191 22.11 17.18 4.71
N VAL A 192 21.97 16.08 3.97
CA VAL A 192 21.37 14.84 4.50
C VAL A 192 22.22 14.24 5.63
N SER A 193 23.52 14.52 5.66
CA SER A 193 24.40 14.16 6.78
C SER A 193 23.90 14.70 8.12
N ASP A 194 23.29 15.88 8.13
CA ASP A 194 22.80 16.55 9.34
C ASP A 194 21.48 15.94 9.86
N LEU A 195 20.91 15.03 9.08
CA LEU A 195 19.72 14.25 9.43
C LEU A 195 20.08 12.88 10.00
N VAL A 196 21.32 12.41 9.85
CA VAL A 196 21.76 11.12 10.37
C VAL A 196 21.62 11.10 11.89
N GLY A 197 20.99 10.04 12.42
CA GLY A 197 20.71 9.92 13.86
C GLY A 197 19.41 10.57 14.32
N LYS A 198 18.65 11.23 13.43
CA LYS A 198 17.32 11.78 13.74
C LYS A 198 16.20 10.80 13.38
N ASN A 199 15.08 10.92 14.08
CA ASN A 199 13.80 10.36 13.67
C ASN A 199 13.23 11.22 12.54
N ILE A 200 13.02 10.62 11.37
CA ILE A 200 12.54 11.31 10.18
C ILE A 200 11.14 10.81 9.82
N LEU A 201 10.19 11.73 9.67
CA LEU A 201 8.89 11.44 9.09
C LEU A 201 8.84 11.92 7.64
N LEU A 202 8.79 11.00 6.69
CA LEU A 202 8.57 11.34 5.29
C LEU A 202 7.09 11.59 5.07
N TYR A 203 6.71 12.79 4.64
CA TYR A 203 5.30 13.20 4.48
C TYR A 203 4.96 13.44 3.01
N PHE A 204 4.21 12.52 2.41
CA PHE A 204 3.74 12.61 1.03
C PHE A 204 2.39 13.32 0.98
N SER A 205 2.33 14.48 0.33
CA SER A 205 1.16 15.36 0.36
C SER A 205 1.12 16.30 -0.85
N ALA A 206 0.04 17.06 -0.99
CA ALA A 206 -0.12 18.09 -2.01
C ALA A 206 -1.23 19.09 -1.63
N GLN A 207 -1.13 20.33 -2.09
CA GLN A 207 -2.11 21.38 -1.85
C GLN A 207 -3.45 21.05 -2.50
N TRP A 208 -3.46 20.51 -3.73
CA TRP A 208 -4.69 20.19 -4.46
C TRP A 208 -5.52 19.07 -3.82
N CYS A 209 -4.96 18.33 -2.85
CA CYS A 209 -5.57 17.18 -2.21
C CYS A 209 -6.35 17.59 -0.93
N PRO A 210 -7.69 17.51 -0.92
CA PRO A 210 -8.48 17.89 0.27
C PRO A 210 -8.14 17.12 1.56
N PRO A 211 -7.99 15.78 1.58
CA PRO A 211 -7.62 15.08 2.81
C PRO A 211 -6.20 15.43 3.28
N CYS A 212 -5.35 15.91 2.37
CA CYS A 212 -4.01 16.40 2.70
C CYS A 212 -4.07 17.69 3.51
N ARG A 213 -4.85 18.67 3.04
CA ARG A 213 -5.09 19.94 3.75
C ARG A 213 -5.76 19.72 5.11
N ALA A 214 -6.69 18.77 5.21
CA ALA A 214 -7.34 18.42 6.48
C ALA A 214 -6.38 17.77 7.50
N PHE A 215 -5.33 17.08 7.03
CA PHE A 215 -4.36 16.42 7.90
C PHE A 215 -3.21 17.34 8.34
N LEU A 216 -2.87 18.34 7.52
CA LEU A 216 -1.77 19.26 7.79
C LEU A 216 -1.79 19.90 9.20
N PRO A 217 -2.89 20.52 9.67
CA PRO A 217 -2.90 21.16 11.00
C PRO A 217 -2.64 20.16 12.12
N LYS A 218 -3.16 18.93 12.01
CA LYS A 218 -2.91 17.84 12.98
C LYS A 218 -1.44 17.44 13.01
N LEU A 219 -0.81 17.38 11.84
CA LEU A 219 0.61 17.06 11.73
C LEU A 219 1.48 18.18 12.31
N ILE A 220 1.13 19.45 12.09
CA ILE A 220 1.81 20.62 12.68
C ILE A 220 1.76 20.55 14.21
N GLU A 221 0.58 20.29 14.78
CA GLU A 221 0.41 20.14 16.24
C GLU A 221 1.27 18.99 16.79
N ALA A 222 1.22 17.83 16.15
CA ALA A 222 2.01 16.67 16.54
C ALA A 222 3.52 16.96 16.44
N TYR A 223 3.96 17.60 15.36
CA TYR A 223 5.36 17.99 15.16
C TYR A 223 5.87 18.88 16.29
N HIS A 224 5.14 19.94 16.65
CA HIS A 224 5.55 20.82 17.74
C HIS A 224 5.56 20.10 19.10
N THR A 225 4.61 19.21 19.34
CA THR A 225 4.56 18.44 20.59
C THR A 225 5.71 17.44 20.71
N ILE A 226 6.04 16.75 19.61
CA ILE A 226 7.19 15.84 19.57
C ILE A 226 8.50 16.62 19.69
N LYS A 227 8.70 17.69 18.91
CA LYS A 227 9.94 18.49 18.95
C LYS A 227 10.24 19.09 20.32
N ARG A 228 9.22 19.49 21.08
CA ARG A 228 9.41 19.96 22.46
C ARG A 228 10.01 18.90 23.38
N LYS A 229 9.72 17.62 23.14
CA LYS A 229 10.23 16.48 23.92
C LYS A 229 11.55 15.93 23.34
N ASP A 230 11.66 15.89 22.02
CA ASP A 230 12.80 15.36 21.29
C ASP A 230 13.15 16.25 20.08
N ASN A 231 14.23 17.04 20.22
CA ASN A 231 14.74 17.89 19.14
C ASN A 231 15.32 17.10 17.95
N ALA A 232 15.56 15.79 18.10
CA ALA A 232 16.02 14.90 17.05
C ALA A 232 14.87 14.26 16.26
N PHE A 233 13.72 14.94 16.15
CA PHE A 233 12.63 14.60 15.25
C PHE A 233 12.56 15.61 14.09
N GLU A 234 12.36 15.17 12.86
CA GLU A 234 12.18 16.08 11.72
C GLU A 234 11.18 15.51 10.71
N VAL A 235 10.48 16.39 9.99
CA VAL A 235 9.56 16.01 8.91
C VAL A 235 10.18 16.43 7.58
N ILE A 236 10.07 15.58 6.57
CA ILE A 236 10.48 15.89 5.19
C ILE A 236 9.24 15.80 4.31
N PHE A 237 8.75 16.96 3.87
CA PHE A 237 7.67 17.07 2.91
C PHE A 237 8.11 16.60 1.52
N ILE A 238 7.33 15.72 0.94
CA ILE A 238 7.50 15.16 -0.40
C ILE A 238 6.25 15.54 -1.20
N SER A 239 6.37 16.62 -1.96
CA SER A 239 5.25 17.19 -2.69
C SER A 239 4.82 16.35 -3.89
N SER A 240 3.51 16.30 -4.11
CA SER A 240 2.88 15.86 -5.35
C SER A 240 2.14 17.00 -6.06
N ASP A 241 2.47 18.25 -5.74
CA ASP A 241 1.98 19.43 -6.45
C ASP A 241 2.46 19.43 -7.91
N ARG A 242 1.77 20.22 -8.73
CA ARG A 242 1.93 20.18 -10.20
C ARG A 242 2.86 21.25 -10.73
N ASP A 243 3.17 22.26 -9.92
CA ASP A 243 4.02 23.38 -10.26
C ASP A 243 4.69 23.96 -9.00
N GLN A 244 5.74 24.75 -9.23
CA GLN A 244 6.56 25.37 -8.17
C GLN A 244 5.76 26.34 -7.30
N SER A 245 4.82 27.10 -7.88
CA SER A 245 4.07 28.14 -7.15
C SER A 245 3.14 27.51 -6.11
N THR A 246 2.39 26.48 -6.53
CA THR A 246 1.53 25.67 -5.65
C THR A 246 2.35 25.00 -4.54
N PHE A 247 3.54 24.48 -4.88
CA PHE A 247 4.46 23.93 -3.88
C PHE A 247 4.89 24.97 -2.85
N ASP A 248 5.36 26.14 -3.30
CA ASP A 248 5.88 27.20 -2.42
C ASP A 248 4.79 27.75 -1.49
N GLU A 249 3.58 27.98 -2.02
CA GLU A 249 2.43 28.45 -1.24
C GLU A 249 2.11 27.46 -0.10
N PHE A 250 1.94 26.18 -0.43
CA PHE A 250 1.57 25.17 0.56
C PHE A 250 2.71 24.85 1.53
N TYR A 251 3.95 24.83 1.05
CA TYR A 251 5.12 24.58 1.90
C TYR A 251 5.38 25.72 2.88
N SER A 252 4.97 26.96 2.56
CA SER A 252 5.13 28.11 3.45
C SER A 252 4.44 27.93 4.81
N GLU A 253 3.36 27.14 4.86
CA GLU A 253 2.62 26.79 6.09
C GLU A 253 3.36 25.78 6.98
N MET A 254 4.43 25.15 6.49
CA MET A 254 5.06 24.00 7.13
C MET A 254 6.33 24.37 7.93
N PRO A 255 6.46 23.94 9.20
CA PRO A 255 7.59 24.29 10.07
C PRO A 255 8.80 23.33 9.94
N TRP A 256 8.90 22.59 8.83
CA TRP A 256 9.84 21.48 8.65
C TRP A 256 10.51 21.51 7.27
N LEU A 257 11.28 20.47 6.94
CA LEU A 257 12.07 20.38 5.71
C LEU A 257 11.26 19.82 4.54
N ALA A 258 11.74 19.99 3.31
CA ALA A 258 11.13 19.41 2.12
C ALA A 258 12.18 18.87 1.14
N LEU A 259 11.76 17.91 0.32
CA LEU A 259 12.43 17.72 -0.96
C LEU A 259 12.11 18.94 -1.85
N PRO A 260 13.10 19.46 -2.59
CA PRO A 260 12.86 20.44 -3.64
C PRO A 260 11.74 20.00 -4.59
N PHE A 261 10.99 20.95 -5.14
CA PHE A 261 10.03 20.64 -6.19
C PHE A 261 10.71 19.99 -7.40
N GLY A 262 10.06 18.99 -8.00
CA GLY A 262 10.59 18.24 -9.15
C GLY A 262 11.72 17.25 -8.84
N ASP A 263 12.05 17.03 -7.56
CA ASP A 263 13.12 16.12 -7.16
C ASP A 263 12.85 14.66 -7.54
N GLU A 264 13.80 14.02 -8.23
CA GLU A 264 13.70 12.63 -8.70
C GLU A 264 13.48 11.63 -7.57
N ARG A 265 14.01 11.93 -6.37
CA ARG A 265 13.87 11.07 -5.18
C ARG A 265 12.40 10.86 -4.84
N LYS A 266 11.50 11.80 -5.15
CA LYS A 266 10.06 11.64 -4.93
C LYS A 266 9.51 10.37 -5.57
N GLN A 267 9.84 10.08 -6.83
CA GLN A 267 9.35 8.90 -7.53
C GLN A 267 9.95 7.62 -6.95
N ILE A 268 11.25 7.64 -6.63
CA ILE A 268 11.97 6.51 -6.02
C ILE A 268 11.35 6.16 -4.67
N LEU A 269 11.10 7.17 -3.82
CA LEU A 269 10.52 7.01 -2.50
C LEU A 269 9.07 6.52 -2.57
N SER A 270 8.25 7.08 -3.47
CA SER A 270 6.88 6.60 -3.68
C SER A 270 6.85 5.12 -4.07
N ARG A 271 7.75 4.65 -4.94
CA ARG A 271 7.87 3.23 -5.32
C ARG A 271 8.38 2.38 -4.15
N LYS A 272 9.49 2.77 -3.52
CA LYS A 272 10.12 2.04 -2.40
C LYS A 272 9.15 1.81 -1.24
N PHE A 273 8.37 2.83 -0.90
CA PHE A 273 7.38 2.75 0.18
C PHE A 273 5.99 2.31 -0.28
N LYS A 274 5.82 1.97 -1.56
CA LYS A 274 4.55 1.54 -2.17
C LYS A 274 3.41 2.52 -1.86
N ILE A 275 3.67 3.82 -1.98
CA ILE A 275 2.71 4.90 -1.71
C ILE A 275 1.62 4.87 -2.80
N LYS A 276 0.41 4.44 -2.44
CA LYS A 276 -0.74 4.32 -3.36
C LYS A 276 -1.65 5.56 -3.38
N GLY A 277 -1.53 6.43 -2.40
CA GLY A 277 -2.38 7.61 -2.25
C GLY A 277 -1.81 8.58 -1.22
N ILE A 278 -2.31 9.81 -1.24
CA ILE A 278 -1.92 10.89 -0.32
C ILE A 278 -3.14 11.40 0.48
N PRO A 279 -2.95 11.89 1.72
CA PRO A 279 -1.66 12.01 2.39
C PRO A 279 -1.21 10.66 2.98
N ALA A 280 0.10 10.43 2.92
CA ALA A 280 0.78 9.27 3.51
C ALA A 280 2.00 9.72 4.31
N ALA A 281 2.36 8.98 5.35
CA ALA A 281 3.56 9.26 6.12
C ALA A 281 4.31 7.99 6.51
N VAL A 282 5.63 8.03 6.38
CA VAL A 282 6.54 6.91 6.69
C VAL A 282 7.51 7.37 7.78
N ALA A 283 7.57 6.63 8.89
CA ALA A 283 8.49 6.91 9.98
C ALA A 283 9.80 6.14 9.78
N ILE A 284 10.92 6.85 9.83
CA ILE A 284 12.29 6.35 9.74
C ILE A 284 12.98 6.67 11.07
N GLY A 285 13.57 5.66 11.70
CA GLY A 285 14.24 5.82 12.98
C GLY A 285 15.66 6.42 12.84
N PRO A 286 16.34 6.68 13.97
CA PRO A 286 17.66 7.31 14.00
C PRO A 286 18.74 6.49 13.26
N SER A 287 18.59 5.16 13.25
CA SER A 287 19.45 4.26 12.47
C SER A 287 19.28 4.37 10.94
N GLY A 288 18.24 5.08 10.48
CA GLY A 288 17.83 5.12 9.07
C GLY A 288 16.97 3.95 8.61
N ARG A 289 16.62 3.03 9.52
CA ARG A 289 15.67 1.95 9.26
C ARG A 289 14.23 2.44 9.30
N THR A 290 13.40 1.88 8.43
CA THR A 290 11.95 2.15 8.42
C THR A 290 11.33 1.54 9.67
N ILE A 291 10.63 2.36 10.46
CA ILE A 291 9.87 1.90 11.63
C ILE A 291 8.47 1.46 11.18
N THR A 292 7.73 2.34 10.50
CA THR A 292 6.39 2.03 9.97
C THR A 292 6.09 2.83 8.71
N LYS A 293 5.33 2.22 7.79
CA LYS A 293 4.79 2.89 6.59
C LYS A 293 3.41 3.50 6.83
N GLU A 294 2.83 3.28 8.01
CA GLU A 294 1.47 3.68 8.38
C GLU A 294 1.47 4.83 9.39
N ALA A 295 2.56 5.62 9.46
CA ALA A 295 2.71 6.68 10.45
C ALA A 295 1.56 7.70 10.40
N ARG A 296 0.98 7.95 9.22
CA ARG A 296 -0.21 8.82 9.06
C ARG A 296 -1.44 8.26 9.78
N MET A 297 -1.63 6.93 9.78
CA MET A 297 -2.71 6.30 10.54
C MET A 297 -2.46 6.43 12.04
N HIS A 298 -1.24 6.15 12.50
CA HIS A 298 -0.89 6.27 13.92
C HIS A 298 -1.03 7.70 14.44
N LEU A 299 -0.56 8.71 13.68
CA LEU A 299 -0.75 10.13 14.01
C LEU A 299 -2.22 10.53 14.08
N THR A 300 -3.08 9.97 13.22
CA THR A 300 -4.51 10.28 13.27
C THR A 300 -5.20 9.62 14.47
N ALA A 301 -4.74 8.43 14.88
CA ALA A 301 -5.30 7.67 15.99
C ALA A 301 -4.82 8.19 17.37
N TYR A 302 -3.53 8.50 17.49
CA TYR A 302 -2.87 8.78 18.77
C TYR A 302 -2.21 10.16 18.84
N GLY A 303 -2.31 10.99 17.79
CA GLY A 303 -1.67 12.30 17.75
C GLY A 303 -0.15 12.21 17.94
N ALA A 304 0.40 13.13 18.74
CA ALA A 304 1.83 13.16 19.08
C ALA A 304 2.29 11.92 19.88
N ASP A 305 1.39 11.27 20.61
CA ASP A 305 1.72 10.12 21.44
C ASP A 305 2.04 8.88 20.60
N ALA A 306 1.71 8.89 19.30
CA ALA A 306 2.16 7.86 18.36
C ALA A 306 3.69 7.74 18.29
N PHE A 307 4.43 8.82 18.56
CA PHE A 307 5.90 8.82 18.60
C PHE A 307 6.40 8.05 19.83
N PRO A 308 7.41 7.15 19.70
CA PRO A 308 8.39 7.01 18.61
C PRO A 308 8.00 6.08 17.45
N PHE A 309 6.73 5.73 17.30
CA PHE A 309 6.18 4.86 16.25
C PHE A 309 6.70 3.42 16.25
N THR A 310 7.51 3.01 17.24
CA THR A 310 8.00 1.65 17.38
C THR A 310 6.83 0.69 17.56
N GLU A 311 6.95 -0.53 17.03
CA GLU A 311 5.89 -1.54 17.10
C GLU A 311 5.48 -1.82 18.56
N GLU A 312 6.45 -1.90 19.48
CA GLU A 312 6.20 -2.14 20.90
C GLU A 312 5.38 -1.01 21.53
N HIS A 313 5.75 0.25 21.25
CA HIS A 313 5.04 1.44 21.76
C HIS A 313 3.62 1.55 21.20
N LEU A 314 3.46 1.32 19.89
CA LEU A 314 2.14 1.36 19.25
C LEU A 314 1.22 0.26 19.77
N LYS A 315 1.77 -0.94 20.03
CA LYS A 315 1.04 -2.04 20.65
C LYS A 315 0.58 -1.68 22.06
N GLN A 316 1.43 -1.03 22.86
CA GLN A 316 1.05 -0.55 24.18
C GLN A 316 -0.12 0.45 24.11
N LEU A 317 -0.07 1.42 23.21
CA LEU A 317 -1.18 2.37 23.02
C LEU A 317 -2.47 1.68 22.59
N GLU A 318 -2.39 0.65 21.74
CA GLU A 318 -3.56 -0.14 21.36
C GLU A 318 -4.14 -0.89 22.56
N GLU A 319 -3.31 -1.57 23.35
CA GLU A 319 -3.71 -2.26 24.59
C GLU A 319 -4.38 -1.29 25.58
N GLU A 320 -3.82 -0.09 25.78
CA GLU A 320 -4.41 0.94 26.64
C GLU A 320 -5.81 1.38 26.16
N ILE A 321 -5.98 1.54 24.84
CA ILE A 321 -7.30 1.84 24.27
C ILE A 321 -8.26 0.65 24.44
N GLU A 322 -7.79 -0.58 24.28
CA GLU A 322 -8.61 -1.78 24.50
C GLU A 322 -9.08 -1.89 25.95
N GLU A 323 -8.21 -1.61 26.92
CA GLU A 323 -8.59 -1.58 28.34
C GLU A 323 -9.60 -0.47 28.62
N LYS A 324 -9.39 0.75 28.11
CA LYS A 324 -10.39 1.84 28.20
C LYS A 324 -11.72 1.42 27.57
N ALA A 325 -11.68 0.75 26.43
CA ALA A 325 -12.86 0.30 25.73
C ALA A 325 -13.69 -0.69 26.55
N LYS A 326 -13.10 -1.48 27.47
CA LYS A 326 -13.87 -2.35 28.37
C LYS A 326 -14.79 -1.57 29.31
N GLY A 327 -14.41 -0.34 29.68
CA GLY A 327 -15.22 0.55 30.50
C GLY A 327 -16.31 1.31 29.74
N TRP A 328 -16.25 1.36 28.41
CA TRP A 328 -17.27 2.03 27.60
C TRP A 328 -18.57 1.22 27.54
N PRO A 329 -19.74 1.88 27.40
CA PRO A 329 -20.99 1.17 27.17
C PRO A 329 -20.97 0.38 25.85
N GLU A 330 -21.68 -0.75 25.81
CA GLU A 330 -21.83 -1.53 24.57
C GLU A 330 -22.72 -0.79 23.55
N LYS A 331 -23.71 -0.04 24.03
CA LYS A 331 -24.67 0.73 23.22
C LYS A 331 -24.84 2.14 23.76
N VAL A 332 -24.95 3.12 22.86
CA VAL A 332 -25.16 4.53 23.18
C VAL A 332 -26.31 5.09 22.35
N LYS A 333 -27.21 5.83 22.99
CA LYS A 333 -28.14 6.74 22.32
C LYS A 333 -27.49 8.10 22.19
N HIS A 334 -27.48 8.67 21.00
CA HIS A 334 -26.81 9.93 20.73
C HIS A 334 -27.76 10.95 20.10
N GLU A 335 -27.66 12.22 20.47
CA GLU A 335 -28.55 13.29 19.99
C GLU A 335 -28.46 13.52 18.48
N LEU A 336 -27.30 13.26 17.87
CA LEU A 336 -27.11 13.31 16.42
C LEU A 336 -27.68 12.09 15.68
N HIS A 337 -28.13 11.05 16.40
CA HIS A 337 -28.68 9.82 15.84
C HIS A 337 -29.69 9.17 16.80
N THR A 338 -30.94 9.64 16.76
CA THR A 338 -32.01 9.28 17.71
C THR A 338 -32.72 7.98 17.39
N GLU A 339 -32.76 7.58 16.13
CA GLU A 339 -33.58 6.46 15.64
C GLU A 339 -33.05 5.09 16.07
N HIS A 340 -31.72 4.95 16.16
CA HIS A 340 -31.07 3.69 16.51
C HIS A 340 -29.96 3.91 17.54
N GLU A 341 -29.76 2.90 18.40
CA GLU A 341 -28.60 2.87 19.28
C GLU A 341 -27.33 2.57 18.48
N LEU A 342 -26.26 3.30 18.79
CA LEU A 342 -24.94 3.07 18.23
C LEU A 342 -24.25 1.97 19.04
N ILE A 343 -23.67 0.98 18.36
CA ILE A 343 -23.02 -0.19 18.97
C ILE A 343 -21.50 0.01 18.94
N ARG A 344 -20.84 -0.20 20.08
CA ARG A 344 -19.38 -0.17 20.18
C ARG A 344 -18.76 -1.25 19.28
N THR A 345 -18.08 -0.82 18.21
CA THR A 345 -17.62 -1.70 17.13
C THR A 345 -16.15 -1.41 16.81
N LYS A 346 -15.34 -2.45 16.57
CA LYS A 346 -14.01 -2.27 15.98
C LYS A 346 -14.13 -2.04 14.47
N ARG A 347 -13.54 -0.93 14.02
CA ARG A 347 -13.49 -0.44 12.65
C ARG A 347 -12.05 -0.17 12.27
N LYS A 348 -11.64 -0.68 11.10
CA LYS A 348 -10.30 -0.38 10.56
C LYS A 348 -10.13 1.11 10.26
N THR A 349 -11.16 1.73 9.69
CA THR A 349 -11.24 3.17 9.41
C THR A 349 -12.71 3.55 9.29
N TYR A 350 -13.06 4.78 9.66
CA TYR A 350 -14.40 5.34 9.48
C TYR A 350 -14.34 6.87 9.45
N ILE A 351 -15.41 7.52 9.03
CA ILE A 351 -15.58 8.98 9.16
C ILE A 351 -16.61 9.20 10.26
N CYS A 352 -16.23 9.92 11.30
CA CYS A 352 -17.16 10.27 12.36
C CYS A 352 -18.20 11.26 11.83
N ASN A 353 -19.49 10.92 11.94
CA ASN A 353 -20.58 11.78 11.51
C ASN A 353 -20.73 13.04 12.38
N GLY A 354 -20.21 13.01 13.61
CA GLY A 354 -20.21 14.15 14.54
C GLY A 354 -19.18 15.22 14.16
N CYS A 355 -17.90 14.88 14.18
CA CYS A 355 -16.82 15.84 13.92
C CYS A 355 -16.31 15.86 12.47
N ARG A 356 -16.79 14.95 11.61
CA ARG A 356 -16.37 14.77 10.20
C ARG A 356 -14.90 14.38 10.02
N GLU A 357 -14.24 13.95 11.09
CA GLU A 357 -12.85 13.49 11.04
C GLU A 357 -12.76 11.96 10.88
N THR A 358 -11.65 11.50 10.31
CA THR A 358 -11.34 10.06 10.22
C THR A 358 -11.08 9.47 11.61
N GLY A 359 -11.64 8.30 11.89
CA GLY A 359 -11.38 7.50 13.08
C GLY A 359 -10.81 6.13 12.76
N TYR A 360 -10.17 5.53 13.77
CA TYR A 360 -9.52 4.22 13.73
C TYR A 360 -9.87 3.44 14.99
N SER A 361 -9.70 2.12 14.94
CA SER A 361 -9.97 1.21 16.07
C SER A 361 -11.44 1.22 16.49
N TRP A 362 -11.81 1.79 17.63
CA TRP A 362 -13.18 1.73 18.12
C TRP A 362 -14.06 2.85 17.58
N SER A 363 -15.32 2.55 17.25
CA SER A 363 -16.38 3.50 16.98
C SER A 363 -17.68 3.12 17.70
N PHE A 364 -18.61 4.07 17.81
CA PHE A 364 -20.01 3.78 18.08
C PHE A 364 -20.76 3.81 16.74
N TYR A 365 -21.14 2.63 16.25
CA TYR A 365 -21.61 2.40 14.88
C TYR A 365 -23.07 1.94 14.83
N CYS A 366 -23.86 2.55 13.95
CA CYS A 366 -25.16 2.02 13.53
C CYS A 366 -25.06 1.42 12.14
N LYS A 367 -25.21 0.09 12.05
CA LYS A 367 -25.21 -0.65 10.78
C LYS A 367 -26.37 -0.29 9.85
N GLN A 368 -27.52 0.08 10.41
CA GLN A 368 -28.72 0.36 9.61
C GLN A 368 -28.60 1.68 8.83
N CYS A 369 -27.94 2.66 9.43
CA CYS A 369 -27.84 4.01 8.86
C CYS A 369 -26.44 4.35 8.34
N ASP A 370 -25.50 3.41 8.45
CA ASP A 370 -24.07 3.60 8.21
C ASP A 370 -23.53 4.87 8.90
N PHE A 371 -23.78 4.96 10.21
CA PHE A 371 -23.46 6.12 11.03
C PHE A 371 -22.42 5.75 12.08
N ASP A 372 -21.28 6.42 12.08
CA ASP A 372 -20.18 6.20 13.01
C ASP A 372 -19.92 7.45 13.85
N LEU A 373 -19.66 7.28 15.14
CA LEU A 373 -19.06 8.31 16.00
C LEU A 373 -17.75 7.81 16.59
N HIS A 374 -16.78 8.72 16.75
CA HIS A 374 -15.64 8.46 17.63
C HIS A 374 -16.14 8.20 19.06
N PRO A 375 -15.41 7.40 19.87
CA PRO A 375 -15.72 7.23 21.29
C PRO A 375 -15.88 8.57 22.02
N LYS A 376 -14.93 9.51 21.84
CA LYS A 376 -15.02 10.86 22.42
C LYS A 376 -16.27 11.64 21.98
N CYS A 377 -16.69 11.50 20.72
CA CYS A 377 -17.87 12.18 20.20
C CYS A 377 -19.17 11.57 20.73
N ALA A 378 -19.19 10.25 20.98
CA ALA A 378 -20.37 9.56 21.47
C ALA A 378 -20.55 9.67 22.98
N LEU A 379 -19.45 9.73 23.73
CA LEU A 379 -19.45 9.65 25.20
C LEU A 379 -19.40 11.01 25.90
N LYS A 380 -19.22 12.12 25.16
CA LYS A 380 -19.06 13.48 25.71
C LYS A 380 -18.00 13.52 26.82
N GLU A 381 -16.84 12.88 26.58
CA GLU A 381 -15.69 13.00 27.48
C GLU A 381 -15.10 14.41 27.27
N ASP A 382 -15.15 15.26 28.30
CA ASP A 382 -14.57 16.60 28.29
C ASP A 382 -13.07 16.52 27.98
N GLU A 383 -12.58 17.46 27.17
CA GLU A 383 -11.15 17.62 26.91
C GLU A 383 -10.40 17.79 28.24
N ASP A 384 -9.49 16.86 28.55
CA ASP A 384 -8.45 17.03 29.55
C ASP A 384 -7.51 18.14 29.04
N THR A 385 -7.97 19.37 29.15
CA THR A 385 -7.15 20.57 29.02
C THR A 385 -6.21 20.55 30.21
N GLY A 386 -5.00 20.04 29.99
CA GLY A 386 -3.86 20.30 30.83
C GLY A 386 -3.57 21.80 30.85
N SER A 387 -4.31 22.57 31.65
CA SER A 387 -4.03 23.93 32.12
C SER A 387 -5.33 24.57 32.63
N GLU A 388 -5.68 24.35 33.90
CA GLU A 388 -6.20 25.41 34.81
C GLU A 388 -6.41 24.83 36.22
N LYS A 389 -5.32 24.73 36.99
CA LYS A 389 -5.44 24.80 38.45
C LYS A 389 -5.30 26.26 38.87
N GLY A 390 -6.44 26.86 39.24
CA GLY A 390 -6.47 27.95 40.21
C GLY A 390 -7.06 29.26 39.69
N LYS A 391 -8.38 29.38 39.72
CA LYS A 391 -9.06 30.66 39.97
C LYS A 391 -10.18 30.47 40.98
N GLU A 392 -9.81 30.49 42.26
CA GLU A 392 -10.75 30.86 43.31
C GLU A 392 -11.11 32.34 43.15
N GLY A 393 -12.41 32.63 43.18
CA GLY A 393 -12.96 33.97 42.98
C GLY A 393 -12.42 35.01 43.96
N ARG A 394 -11.89 36.10 43.40
CA ARG A 394 -11.74 37.38 44.11
C ARG A 394 -12.64 38.40 43.42
N ILE A 395 -13.41 39.13 44.21
CA ILE A 395 -14.13 40.31 43.76
C ILE A 395 -13.23 41.51 44.06
N CYS A 396 -13.01 42.35 43.05
CA CYS A 396 -12.19 43.54 43.16
C CYS A 396 -13.08 44.75 42.85
N ASP A 397 -13.00 45.77 43.71
CA ASP A 397 -13.63 47.07 43.47
C ASP A 397 -12.53 48.13 43.64
N GLY A 398 -12.06 48.66 42.51
CA GLY A 398 -10.82 49.45 42.44
C GLY A 398 -9.56 48.66 42.84
N ASP A 399 -8.62 49.32 43.52
CA ASP A 399 -7.27 48.78 43.80
C ASP A 399 -7.21 47.81 45.00
N VAL A 400 -8.34 47.29 45.48
CA VAL A 400 -8.38 46.33 46.60
C VAL A 400 -9.23 45.12 46.25
N CYS A 401 -8.61 43.93 46.27
CA CYS A 401 -9.28 42.64 46.04
C CYS A 401 -9.41 41.83 47.33
N ARG A 402 -10.57 41.22 47.56
CA ARG A 402 -10.78 40.21 48.62
C ARG A 402 -11.36 38.91 48.04
N ARG A 403 -11.06 37.77 48.69
CA ARG A 403 -11.67 36.46 48.38
C ARG A 403 -13.18 36.57 48.57
N ALA A 404 -13.95 36.08 47.60
CA ALA A 404 -15.40 35.97 47.71
C ALA A 404 -15.79 34.97 48.81
#